data_AF-A0A812EXL6-F1
#
_entry.id   AF-A0A812EXL6-F1
#
_cell.length_a   1.000
_cell.length_b   1.000
_cell.length_c   1.000
_cell.angle_alpha   90.00
_cell.angle_beta   90.00
_cell.angle_gamma   90.00
#
_symmetry.space_group_name_H-M   'P 1'
#
loop_
_entity.id
_entity.type
_entity.pdbx_description
1 polymer ?
#
loop_
_entity_poly.entity_id
_entity_poly.type
_entity_poly.pdbx_seq_one_letter_code
_entity_poly.pdbx_strand_id
1 'polypeptide(L)'
;MDFTLTSQNDHGDLHEQNAETEQLFYQNGQLTYANNSISQIPNYLIENYCMTTKCLDLSHNHLSDLRGLECFMKLEELILDSNCIDDNTKFPKLNWLQTLTLNKNKINNLENLICKVKTAFPSLKYLSLLGNGACPNELSCLENSASDYQRYRYYVLSELQHLKFLDSSPVRTSEIKEAVRIGRLMKIAKPIMTQEIDSNSTESPFHPLPSTVYNENPKVRFGKSKYVYFGQHSEGNRYIKNRDL
;
A
#
# COMPACT_ATOMS: atom_id res chain seq x y z
N MET A 1 41.26 50.77 -37.42
CA MET A 1 41.14 49.36 -37.84
C MET A 1 41.79 48.51 -36.77
N ASP A 2 40.92 48.05 -35.89
CA ASP A 2 40.87 46.77 -35.17
C ASP A 2 42.09 46.20 -34.45
N PHE A 3 41.94 46.20 -33.13
CA PHE A 3 42.49 45.25 -32.17
C PHE A 3 42.05 43.82 -32.48
N THR A 4 42.88 42.83 -32.16
CA THR A 4 42.57 41.80 -31.14
C THR A 4 43.77 40.89 -30.90
N LEU A 5 44.26 40.92 -29.65
CA LEU A 5 45.15 39.92 -29.07
C LEU A 5 44.35 38.65 -28.78
N THR A 6 44.85 37.50 -29.20
CA THR A 6 44.42 36.19 -28.67
C THR A 6 45.65 35.48 -28.13
N SER A 7 45.77 35.49 -26.79
CA SER A 7 46.70 34.66 -26.04
C SER A 7 46.21 33.22 -26.08
N GLN A 8 47.02 32.34 -26.64
CA GLN A 8 46.96 30.90 -26.39
C GLN A 8 47.15 30.67 -24.88
N ASN A 9 46.24 29.92 -24.26
CA ASN A 9 46.55 29.19 -23.04
C ASN A 9 46.06 27.76 -23.25
N ASP A 10 47.05 26.91 -23.31
CA ASP A 10 47.05 25.46 -23.34
C ASP A 10 46.73 24.96 -21.93
N HIS A 11 45.59 24.30 -21.73
CA HIS A 11 45.31 23.55 -20.51
C HIS A 11 44.41 22.36 -20.79
N GLY A 12 45.07 21.21 -20.92
CA GLY A 12 44.74 20.01 -20.14
C GLY A 12 43.38 19.38 -20.40
N ASP A 13 43.35 18.54 -21.45
CA ASP A 13 42.54 17.32 -21.42
C ASP A 13 42.92 16.50 -20.18
N LEU A 14 41.90 16.10 -19.41
CA LEU A 14 41.81 14.97 -18.47
C LEU A 14 40.82 15.32 -17.35
N HIS A 15 39.54 15.05 -17.58
CA HIS A 15 38.63 14.39 -16.63
C HIS A 15 37.25 14.25 -17.28
N GLU A 16 37.13 13.22 -18.13
CA GLU A 16 35.85 12.60 -18.45
C GLU A 16 35.36 11.87 -17.18
N GLN A 17 34.78 12.64 -16.25
CA GLN A 17 33.92 12.09 -15.21
C GLN A 17 32.50 12.13 -15.75
N ASN A 18 31.90 10.94 -15.89
CA ASN A 18 30.49 10.77 -16.22
C ASN A 18 29.63 11.63 -15.29
N ALA A 19 29.21 12.80 -15.78
CA ALA A 19 28.18 13.59 -15.15
C ALA A 19 26.85 12.89 -15.43
N GLU A 20 26.41 12.02 -14.51
CA GLU A 20 24.99 11.73 -14.35
C GLU A 20 24.33 13.07 -14.03
N THR A 21 23.86 13.75 -15.08
CA THR A 21 23.22 15.06 -14.98
C THR A 21 22.03 14.93 -14.05
N GLU A 22 22.08 15.59 -12.89
CA GLU A 22 20.93 15.73 -12.00
C GLU A 22 19.75 16.29 -12.82
N GLN A 23 18.75 15.45 -13.10
CA GLN A 23 17.59 15.85 -13.90
C GLN A 23 16.61 16.62 -13.01
N LEU A 24 17.00 17.84 -12.68
CA LEU A 24 16.13 18.82 -12.06
C LEU A 24 15.34 19.56 -13.14
N PHE A 25 14.02 19.43 -13.09
CA PHE A 25 13.13 20.17 -13.97
C PHE A 25 12.11 20.94 -13.14
N TYR A 26 11.97 22.24 -13.42
CA TYR A 26 10.98 23.08 -12.77
C TYR A 26 10.26 23.97 -13.78
N GLN A 27 8.95 23.79 -13.91
CA GLN A 27 8.11 24.62 -14.79
C GLN A 27 6.71 24.81 -14.19
N ASN A 28 6.23 26.05 -14.13
CA ASN A 28 4.86 26.40 -13.73
C ASN A 28 4.40 25.77 -12.39
N GLY A 29 5.29 25.66 -11.41
CA GLY A 29 4.99 25.04 -10.12
C GLY A 29 5.05 23.51 -10.12
N GLN A 30 5.50 22.89 -11.21
CA GLN A 30 5.82 21.47 -11.27
C GLN A 30 7.33 21.31 -11.09
N LEU A 31 7.73 20.58 -10.04
CA LEU A 31 9.10 20.25 -9.72
C LEU A 31 9.28 18.75 -9.90
N THR A 32 10.16 18.35 -10.81
CA THR A 32 10.56 16.97 -11.01
C THR A 32 12.03 16.81 -10.65
N TYR A 33 12.30 15.86 -9.77
CA TYR A 33 13.63 15.48 -9.33
C TYR A 33 13.70 13.95 -9.18
N ALA A 34 13.44 13.27 -10.30
CA ALA A 34 13.38 11.81 -10.39
C ALA A 34 14.71 11.22 -10.90
N ASN A 35 14.99 9.96 -10.58
CA ASN A 35 16.18 9.21 -11.05
C ASN A 35 17.53 9.77 -10.56
N ASN A 36 17.58 10.38 -9.38
CA ASN A 36 18.81 10.93 -8.81
C ASN A 36 19.37 10.09 -7.63
N SER A 37 18.80 8.89 -7.41
CA SER A 37 19.20 7.97 -6.34
C SER A 37 19.26 8.59 -4.93
N ILE A 38 18.49 9.65 -4.69
CA ILE A 38 18.51 10.35 -3.39
C ILE A 38 17.82 9.52 -2.30
N SER A 39 18.40 9.55 -1.09
CA SER A 39 17.83 8.89 0.10
C SER A 39 17.04 9.85 0.99
N GLN A 40 17.25 11.16 0.83
CA GLN A 40 16.57 12.25 1.53
C GLN A 40 16.38 13.41 0.56
N ILE A 41 15.37 14.25 0.80
CA ILE A 41 15.10 15.44 -0.02
C ILE A 41 16.23 16.45 0.19
N PRO A 42 16.99 16.83 -0.86
CA PRO A 42 18.05 17.81 -0.73
C PRO A 42 17.55 19.18 -0.23
N ASN A 43 18.30 19.79 0.69
CA ASN A 43 17.93 21.08 1.29
C ASN A 43 17.75 22.19 0.25
N TYR A 44 18.57 22.20 -0.81
CA TYR A 44 18.47 23.21 -1.86
C TYR A 44 17.13 23.13 -2.62
N LEU A 45 16.49 21.95 -2.72
CA LEU A 45 15.15 21.85 -3.32
C LEU A 45 14.12 22.53 -2.43
N ILE A 46 14.26 22.34 -1.12
CA ILE A 46 13.37 22.93 -0.12
C ILE A 46 13.52 24.46 -0.16
N GLU A 47 14.75 24.97 -0.05
CA GLU A 47 15.03 26.40 0.02
C GLU A 47 14.57 27.15 -1.24
N ASN A 48 14.77 26.57 -2.43
CA ASN A 48 14.50 27.26 -3.69
C ASN A 48 13.06 27.08 -4.20
N TYR A 49 12.38 25.99 -3.86
CA TYR A 49 11.12 25.62 -4.52
C TYR A 49 9.93 25.34 -3.59
N CYS A 50 10.10 25.31 -2.26
CA CYS A 50 9.00 24.93 -1.35
C CYS A 50 7.77 25.86 -1.42
N MET A 51 7.97 27.15 -1.69
CA MET A 51 6.89 28.16 -1.68
C MET A 51 6.11 28.28 -2.99
N THR A 52 6.64 27.69 -4.06
CA THR A 52 6.13 27.83 -5.44
C THR A 52 5.64 26.51 -6.03
N THR A 53 6.16 25.39 -5.55
CA THR A 53 5.82 24.05 -6.03
C THR A 53 4.40 23.64 -5.61
N LYS A 54 3.66 23.14 -6.59
CA LYS A 54 2.32 22.55 -6.48
C LYS A 54 2.31 21.06 -6.83
N CYS A 55 3.13 20.65 -7.79
CA CYS A 55 3.30 19.25 -8.16
C CYS A 55 4.76 18.88 -7.93
N LEU A 56 5.00 17.85 -7.13
CA LEU A 56 6.35 17.38 -6.80
C LEU A 56 6.49 15.92 -7.19
N ASP A 57 7.39 15.67 -8.15
CA ASP A 57 7.76 14.33 -8.58
C ASP A 57 9.15 13.97 -8.05
N LEU A 58 9.19 13.00 -7.15
CA LEU A 58 10.38 12.42 -6.55
C LEU A 58 10.47 10.92 -6.86
N SER A 59 9.86 10.49 -7.96
CA SER A 59 9.85 9.09 -8.37
C SER A 59 11.25 8.54 -8.68
N HIS A 60 11.40 7.22 -8.62
CA HIS A 60 12.64 6.53 -8.99
C HIS A 60 13.86 7.02 -8.18
N ASN A 61 13.70 7.12 -6.86
CA ASN A 61 14.75 7.45 -5.92
C ASN A 61 14.85 6.37 -4.83
N HIS A 62 15.57 6.65 -3.75
CA HIS A 62 15.75 5.75 -2.61
C HIS A 62 15.19 6.34 -1.31
N LEU A 63 14.16 7.19 -1.41
CA LEU A 63 13.57 7.86 -0.27
C LEU A 63 12.93 6.84 0.69
N SER A 64 13.41 6.79 1.92
CA SER A 64 12.76 6.11 3.05
C SER A 64 12.19 7.11 4.07
N ASP A 65 12.62 8.36 3.97
CA ASP A 65 12.31 9.46 4.87
C ASP A 65 11.84 10.67 4.07
N LEU A 66 10.77 11.30 4.55
CA LEU A 66 10.06 12.38 3.90
C LEU A 66 10.20 13.73 4.63
N ARG A 67 11.16 13.83 5.56
CA ARG A 67 11.55 15.11 6.18
C ARG A 67 11.83 16.17 5.11
N GLY A 68 11.34 17.38 5.34
CA GLY A 68 11.41 18.51 4.42
C GLY A 68 10.16 18.70 3.58
N LEU A 69 9.31 17.68 3.39
CA LEU A 69 8.04 17.84 2.67
C LEU A 69 7.09 18.79 3.40
N GLU A 70 7.20 18.93 4.73
CA GLU A 70 6.40 19.87 5.51
C GLU A 70 6.56 21.33 5.05
N CYS A 71 7.65 21.70 4.38
CA CYS A 71 7.87 23.04 3.86
C CYS A 71 7.04 23.35 2.60
N PHE A 72 6.57 22.33 1.88
CA PHE A 72 5.83 22.47 0.62
C PHE A 72 4.35 22.78 0.87
N MET A 73 4.08 23.96 1.43
CA MET A 73 2.74 24.36 1.93
C MET A 73 1.66 24.46 0.86
N LYS A 74 2.05 24.60 -0.42
CA LYS A 74 1.13 24.70 -1.57
C LYS A 74 1.03 23.41 -2.39
N LEU A 75 1.57 22.31 -1.87
CA LEU A 75 1.60 21.06 -2.62
C LEU A 75 0.19 20.49 -2.80
N GLU A 76 -0.18 20.27 -4.06
CA GLU A 76 -1.46 19.70 -4.50
C GLU A 76 -1.26 18.26 -5.02
N GLU A 77 -0.09 17.94 -5.56
CA GLU A 77 0.25 16.64 -6.13
C GLU A 77 1.65 16.19 -5.71
N LEU A 78 1.76 14.93 -5.26
CA LEU A 78 3.00 14.31 -4.81
C LEU A 78 3.14 12.91 -5.41
N ILE A 79 4.19 12.72 -6.20
CA ILE A 79 4.54 11.47 -6.85
C ILE A 79 5.78 10.90 -6.17
N LEU A 80 5.64 9.74 -5.52
CA LEU A 80 6.68 9.05 -4.76
C LEU A 80 6.88 7.61 -5.26
N ASP A 81 6.57 7.37 -6.52
CA ASP A 81 6.63 6.04 -7.12
C ASP A 81 8.08 5.49 -7.14
N SER A 82 8.23 4.18 -6.96
CA SER A 82 9.54 3.50 -6.99
C SER A 82 10.55 4.10 -6.01
N ASN A 83 10.18 4.15 -4.72
CA ASN A 83 11.03 4.57 -3.61
C ASN A 83 11.14 3.46 -2.55
N CYS A 84 11.74 3.78 -1.39
CA CYS A 84 11.94 2.86 -0.27
C CYS A 84 10.99 3.16 0.92
N ILE A 85 9.80 3.72 0.66
CA ILE A 85 8.82 4.06 1.71
C ILE A 85 8.25 2.77 2.29
N ASP A 86 8.22 2.67 3.61
CA ASP A 86 7.79 1.48 4.34
C ASP A 86 6.72 1.82 5.41
N ASP A 87 6.36 0.83 6.21
CA ASP A 87 5.37 0.98 7.28
C ASP A 87 5.84 1.94 8.40
N ASN A 88 7.14 2.24 8.51
CA ASN A 88 7.71 3.12 9.52
C ASN A 88 7.81 4.57 9.05
N THR A 89 7.78 4.82 7.74
CA THR A 89 7.85 6.18 7.18
C THR A 89 6.78 7.09 7.79
N LYS A 90 7.19 8.30 8.16
CA LYS A 90 6.32 9.34 8.71
C LYS A 90 5.90 10.29 7.59
N PHE A 91 4.61 10.56 7.50
CA PHE A 91 4.07 11.52 6.55
C PHE A 91 3.86 12.87 7.25
N PRO A 92 4.42 13.98 6.73
CA PRO A 92 4.09 15.30 7.25
C PRO A 92 2.67 15.70 6.85
N LYS A 93 2.10 16.64 7.60
CA LYS A 93 0.75 17.11 7.36
C LYS A 93 0.73 18.06 6.15
N LEU A 94 0.10 17.63 5.05
CA LEU A 94 -0.08 18.42 3.83
C LEU A 94 -1.57 18.64 3.58
N ASN A 95 -2.08 19.76 4.09
CA ASN A 95 -3.52 20.03 4.13
C ASN A 95 -4.16 20.20 2.74
N TRP A 96 -3.37 20.59 1.74
CA TRP A 96 -3.85 20.89 0.39
C TRP A 96 -3.57 19.77 -0.61
N LEU A 97 -2.91 18.69 -0.18
CA LEU A 97 -2.56 17.58 -1.06
C LEU A 97 -3.83 16.88 -1.54
N GLN A 98 -3.98 16.78 -2.86
CA GLN A 98 -5.13 16.17 -3.53
C GLN A 98 -4.75 14.86 -4.21
N THR A 99 -3.52 14.73 -4.69
CA THR A 99 -3.03 13.56 -5.40
C THR A 99 -1.78 13.02 -4.72
N LEU A 100 -1.81 11.73 -4.38
CA LEU A 100 -0.68 11.01 -3.82
C LEU A 100 -0.49 9.68 -4.54
N THR A 101 0.69 9.46 -5.11
CA THR A 101 1.06 8.15 -5.67
C THR A 101 2.25 7.60 -4.89
N LEU A 102 2.12 6.35 -4.43
CA LEU A 102 3.13 5.61 -3.68
C LEU A 102 3.41 4.27 -4.35
N ASN A 103 3.30 4.20 -5.68
CA ASN A 103 3.40 2.92 -6.37
C ASN A 103 4.80 2.30 -6.20
N LYS A 104 4.89 0.98 -6.17
CA LYS A 104 6.16 0.23 -6.09
C LYS A 104 7.05 0.68 -4.91
N ASN A 105 6.46 0.80 -3.73
CA ASN A 105 7.18 1.02 -2.47
C ASN A 105 7.17 -0.26 -1.62
N LYS A 106 7.62 -0.17 -0.36
CA LYS A 106 7.78 -1.31 0.58
C LYS A 106 6.70 -1.31 1.67
N ILE A 107 5.50 -0.84 1.35
CA ILE A 107 4.40 -0.74 2.30
C ILE A 107 3.70 -2.11 2.40
N ASN A 108 3.59 -2.67 3.61
CA ASN A 108 2.99 -3.99 3.85
C ASN A 108 1.77 -3.93 4.77
N ASN A 109 1.70 -2.93 5.65
CA ASN A 109 0.61 -2.73 6.60
C ASN A 109 -0.35 -1.64 6.09
N LEU A 110 -1.39 -2.07 5.40
CA LEU A 110 -2.43 -1.20 4.86
C LEU A 110 -3.11 -0.36 5.96
N GLU A 111 -3.45 -0.94 7.10
CA GLU A 111 -4.20 -0.24 8.15
C GLU A 111 -3.41 0.94 8.71
N ASN A 112 -2.13 0.70 8.98
CA ASN A 112 -1.22 1.73 9.47
C ASN A 112 -1.06 2.85 8.44
N LEU A 113 -0.88 2.51 7.16
CA LEU A 113 -0.79 3.49 6.09
C LEU A 113 -2.06 4.35 6.01
N ILE A 114 -3.25 3.74 5.97
CA ILE A 114 -4.51 4.46 5.85
C ILE A 114 -4.75 5.39 7.05
N CYS A 115 -4.40 4.95 8.27
CA CYS A 115 -4.43 5.79 9.45
C CYS A 115 -3.53 7.05 9.28
N LYS A 116 -2.28 6.86 8.84
CA LYS A 116 -1.34 7.96 8.59
C LYS A 116 -1.86 8.90 7.50
N VAL A 117 -2.27 8.37 6.35
CA VAL A 117 -2.80 9.13 5.21
C VAL A 117 -4.01 9.96 5.60
N LYS A 118 -4.95 9.39 6.35
CA LYS A 118 -6.15 10.09 6.82
C LYS A 118 -5.84 11.29 7.71
N THR A 119 -4.81 11.19 8.54
CA THR A 119 -4.39 12.29 9.43
C THR A 119 -3.52 13.33 8.73
N ALA A 120 -2.64 12.89 7.82
CA ALA A 120 -1.68 13.74 7.13
C ALA A 120 -2.30 14.52 5.95
N PHE A 121 -3.25 13.91 5.23
CA PHE A 121 -3.76 14.40 3.94
C PHE A 121 -5.30 14.49 3.93
N PRO A 122 -5.89 15.45 4.67
CA PRO A 122 -7.34 15.53 4.84
C PRO A 122 -8.11 15.91 3.55
N SER A 123 -7.44 16.45 2.54
CA SER A 123 -8.04 16.89 1.27
C SER A 123 -7.79 15.93 0.10
N LEU A 124 -7.29 14.72 0.38
CA LEU A 124 -6.84 13.78 -0.63
C LEU A 124 -8.01 13.27 -1.49
N LYS A 125 -7.85 13.28 -2.81
CA LYS A 125 -8.89 12.85 -3.77
C LYS A 125 -8.43 11.67 -4.63
N TYR A 126 -7.14 11.56 -4.88
CA TYR A 126 -6.53 10.55 -5.73
C TYR A 126 -5.42 9.87 -4.95
N LEU A 127 -5.52 8.54 -4.79
CA LEU A 127 -4.53 7.73 -4.11
C LEU A 127 -4.18 6.53 -4.98
N SER A 128 -2.88 6.23 -5.13
CA SER A 128 -2.41 5.02 -5.81
C SER A 128 -1.35 4.31 -4.97
N LEU A 129 -1.55 3.01 -4.72
CA LEU A 129 -0.72 2.13 -3.90
C LEU A 129 -0.25 0.87 -4.66
N LEU A 130 -0.41 0.85 -5.98
CA LEU A 130 -0.11 -0.32 -6.81
C LEU A 130 1.33 -0.80 -6.65
N GLY A 131 1.52 -2.11 -6.59
CA GLY A 131 2.86 -2.71 -6.47
C GLY A 131 3.49 -2.61 -5.07
N ASN A 132 2.70 -2.32 -4.03
CA ASN A 132 3.09 -2.48 -2.63
C ASN A 132 2.61 -3.83 -2.09
N GLY A 133 3.27 -4.39 -1.07
CA GLY A 133 2.83 -5.63 -0.41
C GLY A 133 1.49 -5.50 0.32
N ALA A 134 1.06 -4.28 0.63
CA ALA A 134 -0.24 -3.94 1.18
C ALA A 134 -1.37 -3.89 0.13
N CYS A 135 -1.03 -3.76 -1.15
CA CYS A 135 -1.99 -3.66 -2.26
C CYS A 135 -1.97 -4.99 -3.05
N PRO A 136 -2.99 -5.85 -2.90
CA PRO A 136 -3.06 -7.09 -3.65
C PRO A 136 -3.32 -6.76 -5.13
N ASN A 137 -2.32 -6.96 -5.99
CA ASN A 137 -2.50 -6.86 -7.43
C ASN A 137 -2.61 -8.28 -8.03
N GLU A 138 -3.54 -8.47 -8.96
CA GLU A 138 -3.70 -9.72 -9.73
C GLU A 138 -2.41 -10.07 -10.51
N LEU A 139 -1.60 -9.05 -10.83
CA LEU A 139 -0.33 -9.19 -11.55
C LEU A 139 0.88 -9.46 -10.63
N SER A 140 0.78 -9.17 -9.32
CA SER A 140 1.94 -9.26 -8.41
C SER A 140 2.05 -10.60 -7.70
N CYS A 141 0.94 -11.32 -7.50
CA CYS A 141 0.93 -12.66 -6.93
C CYS A 141 -0.15 -13.52 -7.61
N LEU A 142 0.23 -14.72 -8.09
CA LEU A 142 -0.68 -15.71 -8.71
C LEU A 142 -1.82 -16.21 -7.79
N GLU A 143 -1.72 -15.94 -6.49
CA GLU A 143 -2.73 -16.30 -5.48
C GLU A 143 -3.75 -15.18 -5.21
N ASN A 144 -3.51 -13.95 -5.67
CA ASN A 144 -4.43 -12.84 -5.44
C ASN A 144 -5.61 -12.93 -6.41
N SER A 145 -6.78 -13.23 -5.88
CA SER A 145 -8.02 -13.24 -6.64
C SER A 145 -8.58 -11.82 -6.82
N ALA A 146 -9.42 -11.60 -7.82
CA ALA A 146 -10.22 -10.37 -7.94
C ALA A 146 -11.02 -10.04 -6.67
N SER A 147 -11.33 -11.06 -5.85
CA SER A 147 -11.98 -10.89 -4.56
C SER A 147 -11.09 -10.19 -3.54
N ASP A 148 -9.77 -10.41 -3.56
CA ASP A 148 -8.84 -9.81 -2.60
C ASP A 148 -8.65 -8.31 -2.84
N TYR A 149 -8.53 -7.92 -4.12
CA TYR A 149 -8.53 -6.51 -4.49
C TYR A 149 -9.85 -5.83 -4.10
N GLN A 150 -10.98 -6.50 -4.29
CA GLN A 150 -12.29 -5.96 -3.88
C GLN A 150 -12.37 -5.71 -2.36
N ARG A 151 -11.83 -6.63 -1.54
CA ARG A 151 -11.74 -6.48 -0.08
C ARG A 151 -10.87 -5.29 0.30
N TYR A 152 -9.66 -5.22 -0.24
CA TYR A 152 -8.73 -4.10 -0.08
C TYR A 152 -9.43 -2.77 -0.42
N ARG A 153 -10.08 -2.71 -1.59
CA ARG A 153 -10.74 -1.50 -2.10
C ARG A 153 -11.85 -1.05 -1.16
N TYR A 154 -12.71 -1.97 -0.69
CA TYR A 154 -13.76 -1.62 0.26
C TYR A 154 -13.22 -1.22 1.63
N TYR A 155 -12.13 -1.83 2.10
CA TYR A 155 -11.50 -1.41 3.35
C TYR A 155 -11.00 0.04 3.24
N VAL A 156 -10.21 0.36 2.20
CA VAL A 156 -9.68 1.72 1.98
C VAL A 156 -10.82 2.74 1.86
N LEU A 157 -11.84 2.45 1.05
CA LEU A 157 -12.98 3.35 0.86
C LEU A 157 -13.85 3.52 2.11
N SER A 158 -13.86 2.55 3.02
CA SER A 158 -14.58 2.69 4.29
C SER A 158 -13.94 3.72 5.21
N GLU A 159 -12.62 3.89 5.12
CA GLU A 159 -11.84 4.84 5.91
C GLU A 159 -11.63 6.18 5.20
N LEU A 160 -11.53 6.18 3.86
CA LEU A 160 -11.28 7.35 3.00
C LEU A 160 -12.44 7.56 2.00
N GLN A 161 -13.65 7.80 2.53
CA GLN A 161 -14.89 7.90 1.74
C GLN A 161 -14.94 9.08 0.76
N HIS A 162 -14.02 10.04 0.87
CA HIS A 162 -13.96 11.25 0.06
C HIS A 162 -13.09 11.10 -1.20
N LEU A 163 -12.44 9.95 -1.38
CA LEU A 163 -11.65 9.67 -2.57
C LEU A 163 -12.52 9.65 -3.83
N LYS A 164 -12.00 10.26 -4.90
CA LYS A 164 -12.57 10.21 -6.25
C LYS A 164 -11.97 9.08 -7.09
N PHE A 165 -10.72 8.74 -6.81
CA PHE A 165 -9.99 7.70 -7.53
C PHE A 165 -9.11 6.94 -6.54
N LEU A 166 -9.11 5.62 -6.69
CA LEU A 166 -8.23 4.74 -5.94
C LEU A 166 -7.57 3.78 -6.93
N ASP A 167 -6.25 3.80 -6.93
CA ASP A 167 -5.38 3.06 -7.85
C ASP A 167 -5.74 3.37 -9.32
N SER A 168 -6.08 2.36 -10.10
CA SER A 168 -6.37 2.48 -11.54
C SER A 168 -7.83 2.78 -11.88
N SER A 169 -8.73 2.93 -10.90
CA SER A 169 -10.16 3.08 -11.19
C SER A 169 -10.90 4.15 -10.35
N PRO A 170 -11.87 4.85 -10.96
CA PRO A 170 -12.67 5.84 -10.26
C PRO A 170 -13.54 5.19 -9.18
N VAL A 171 -13.79 5.93 -8.10
CA VAL A 171 -14.64 5.49 -6.99
C VAL A 171 -16.09 5.80 -7.31
N ARG A 172 -16.94 4.78 -7.27
CA ARG A 172 -18.39 4.90 -7.49
C ARG A 172 -19.14 5.03 -6.17
N THR A 173 -20.26 5.75 -6.19
CA THR A 173 -21.12 5.91 -5.01
C THR A 173 -21.66 4.58 -4.48
N SER A 174 -21.91 3.60 -5.34
CA SER A 174 -22.32 2.25 -4.93
C SER A 174 -21.23 1.53 -4.12
N GLU A 175 -19.97 1.69 -4.51
CA GLU A 175 -18.83 1.13 -3.80
C GLU A 175 -18.67 1.76 -2.42
N ILE A 176 -18.84 3.09 -2.30
CA ILE A 176 -18.79 3.77 -1.01
C ILE A 176 -19.88 3.26 -0.07
N LYS A 177 -21.13 3.13 -0.55
CA LYS A 177 -22.24 2.59 0.26
C LYS A 177 -21.93 1.20 0.80
N GLU A 178 -21.38 0.35 -0.06
CA GLU A 178 -21.02 -1.01 0.32
C GLU A 178 -19.80 -1.05 1.26
N ALA A 179 -18.78 -0.24 0.98
CA ALA A 179 -17.60 -0.08 1.83
C ALA A 179 -17.97 0.42 3.24
N VAL A 180 -18.93 1.33 3.38
CA VAL A 180 -19.44 1.75 4.70
C VAL A 180 -20.13 0.59 5.42
N ARG A 181 -20.84 -0.28 4.70
CA ARG A 181 -21.56 -1.43 5.26
C ARG A 181 -20.63 -2.54 5.75
N ILE A 182 -19.61 -2.89 4.96
CA ILE A 182 -18.77 -4.08 5.19
C ILE A 182 -17.27 -3.84 5.22
N GLY A 183 -16.77 -2.69 4.81
CA GLY A 183 -15.34 -2.45 4.60
C GLY A 183 -14.49 -2.64 5.86
N ARG A 184 -15.01 -2.30 7.05
CA ARG A 184 -14.31 -2.57 8.32
C ARG A 184 -14.11 -4.05 8.64
N LEU A 185 -14.95 -4.92 8.08
CA LEU A 185 -14.84 -6.38 8.20
C LEU A 185 -13.92 -6.98 7.15
N MET A 186 -13.53 -6.20 6.13
CA MET A 186 -12.63 -6.62 5.04
C MET A 186 -11.15 -6.44 5.40
N LYS A 187 -10.84 -6.20 6.67
CA LYS A 187 -9.48 -6.24 7.21
C LYS A 187 -8.91 -7.64 7.04
N ILE A 188 -7.82 -7.75 6.30
CA ILE A 188 -7.13 -9.02 6.11
C ILE A 188 -6.29 -9.27 7.37
N ALA A 189 -6.77 -10.13 8.26
CA ALA A 189 -5.96 -10.67 9.33
C ALA A 189 -4.95 -11.65 8.72
N LYS A 190 -3.70 -11.22 8.50
CA LYS A 190 -2.62 -12.17 8.21
C LYS A 190 -2.41 -13.01 9.48
N PRO A 191 -2.40 -14.35 9.41
CA PRO A 191 -2.09 -15.16 10.57
C PRO A 191 -0.73 -14.73 11.10
N ILE A 192 -0.66 -14.43 12.39
CA ILE A 192 0.60 -14.18 13.07
C ILE A 192 1.34 -15.52 13.03
N MET A 193 2.30 -15.67 12.12
CA MET A 193 3.28 -16.73 12.23
C MET A 193 4.17 -16.38 13.41
N THR A 194 3.75 -16.75 14.62
CA THR A 194 4.69 -16.90 15.73
C THR A 194 5.67 -17.98 15.33
N GLN A 195 6.81 -17.57 14.78
CA GLN A 195 8.03 -18.37 14.84
C GLN A 195 8.43 -18.43 16.31
N GLU A 196 7.93 -19.46 16.98
CA GLU A 196 8.62 -20.23 18.02
C GLU A 196 7.62 -21.28 18.52
N ILE A 197 7.84 -22.52 18.08
CA ILE A 197 7.33 -23.70 18.76
C ILE A 197 8.13 -23.78 20.06
N ASP A 198 7.67 -23.07 21.08
CA ASP A 198 8.09 -23.35 22.44
C ASP A 198 7.25 -24.53 22.93
N SER A 199 7.89 -25.69 22.93
CA SER A 199 7.40 -26.90 23.57
C SER A 199 7.39 -26.71 25.09
N ASN A 200 6.44 -25.93 25.60
CA ASN A 200 6.02 -25.94 26.99
C ASN A 200 4.52 -25.65 27.07
N SER A 201 3.77 -26.74 27.22
CA SER A 201 2.34 -26.76 27.44
C SER A 201 1.94 -26.00 28.70
N THR A 202 1.27 -24.87 28.54
CA THR A 202 0.35 -24.33 29.54
C THR A 202 -1.05 -24.24 28.92
N GLU A 203 -1.97 -24.92 29.59
CA GLU A 203 -3.37 -25.21 29.26
C GLU A 203 -4.07 -24.18 28.36
N SER A 204 -4.44 -24.61 27.15
CA SER A 204 -5.43 -23.91 26.34
C SER A 204 -6.82 -24.02 26.99
N PRO A 205 -7.68 -23.00 26.93
CA PRO A 205 -9.06 -23.05 27.46
C PRO A 205 -9.99 -23.94 26.60
N PHE A 206 -9.48 -24.53 25.53
CA PHE A 206 -10.22 -25.45 24.69
C PHE A 206 -10.16 -26.85 25.29
N HIS A 207 -11.32 -27.37 25.69
CA HIS A 207 -11.46 -28.77 26.04
C HIS A 207 -11.20 -29.61 24.78
N PRO A 208 -10.18 -30.47 24.75
CA PRO A 208 -10.05 -31.45 23.68
C PRO A 208 -11.30 -32.32 23.67
N LEU A 209 -11.69 -32.80 22.49
CA LEU A 209 -12.73 -33.83 22.39
C LEU A 209 -12.34 -34.99 23.31
N PRO A 210 -13.26 -35.52 24.13
CA PRO A 210 -12.95 -36.57 25.08
C PRO A 210 -12.34 -37.74 24.32
N SER A 211 -11.17 -38.19 24.76
CA SER A 211 -10.52 -39.38 24.24
C SER A 211 -11.43 -40.58 24.50
N THR A 212 -12.15 -40.99 23.46
CA THR A 212 -12.95 -42.20 23.50
C THR A 212 -12.01 -43.37 23.72
N VAL A 213 -12.04 -43.94 24.92
CA VAL A 213 -11.47 -45.26 25.18
C VAL A 213 -12.20 -46.24 24.28
N TYR A 214 -11.48 -46.78 23.29
CA TYR A 214 -11.98 -47.87 22.47
C TYR A 214 -12.19 -49.09 23.37
N ASN A 215 -13.41 -49.29 23.84
CA ASN A 215 -13.82 -50.60 24.32
C ASN A 215 -13.93 -51.51 23.10
N GLU A 216 -13.30 -52.69 23.15
CA GLU A 216 -13.22 -53.71 22.09
C GLU A 216 -14.57 -54.32 21.66
N ASN A 217 -15.70 -53.72 22.05
CA ASN A 217 -17.04 -54.09 21.60
C ASN A 217 -17.92 -52.83 21.43
N PRO A 218 -17.95 -52.21 20.24
CA PRO A 218 -18.78 -51.03 20.02
C PRO A 218 -20.26 -51.43 20.00
N LYS A 219 -20.98 -51.18 21.10
CA LYS A 219 -22.45 -51.14 21.06
C LYS A 219 -22.86 -49.86 20.34
N VAL A 220 -23.12 -49.98 19.04
CA VAL A 220 -23.71 -48.91 18.23
C VAL A 220 -25.02 -48.48 18.88
N ARG A 221 -25.11 -47.23 19.33
CA ARG A 221 -26.37 -46.62 19.77
C ARG A 221 -26.91 -45.77 18.62
N PHE A 222 -28.00 -46.20 18.02
CA PHE A 222 -28.77 -45.39 17.08
C PHE A 222 -29.64 -44.39 17.86
N GLY A 223 -29.26 -43.12 17.83
CA GLY A 223 -30.15 -42.02 18.23
C GLY A 223 -30.97 -41.57 17.02
N LYS A 224 -32.30 -41.59 17.13
CA LYS A 224 -33.16 -40.95 16.13
C LYS A 224 -33.08 -39.43 16.31
N SER A 225 -32.32 -38.76 15.43
CA SER A 225 -32.46 -37.31 15.29
C SER A 225 -33.87 -37.01 14.75
N LYS A 226 -34.65 -36.23 15.50
CA LYS A 226 -35.94 -35.68 15.01
C LYS A 226 -35.73 -34.48 14.09
N TYR A 227 -34.49 -34.03 13.92
CA TYR A 227 -34.17 -32.90 13.07
C TYR A 227 -33.75 -33.41 11.69
N VAL A 228 -34.65 -33.23 10.71
CA VAL A 228 -34.36 -33.46 9.29
C VAL A 228 -33.87 -32.13 8.73
N TYR A 229 -32.60 -32.06 8.37
CA TYR A 229 -32.02 -30.90 7.70
C TYR A 229 -32.32 -31.00 6.20
N PHE A 230 -33.14 -30.09 5.68
CA PHE A 230 -33.62 -30.14 4.30
C PHE A 230 -32.68 -29.51 3.25
N GLY A 231 -31.48 -29.05 3.64
CA GLY A 231 -30.44 -28.62 2.71
C GLY A 231 -30.75 -27.39 1.84
N GLN A 232 -31.94 -26.79 1.93
CA GLN A 232 -32.40 -25.74 1.01
C GLN A 232 -31.61 -24.42 1.10
N HIS A 233 -30.74 -24.25 2.11
CA HIS A 233 -29.94 -23.04 2.34
C HIS A 233 -28.44 -23.31 2.43
N SER A 234 -27.96 -24.53 2.13
CA SER A 234 -26.53 -24.85 2.13
C SER A 234 -25.94 -24.69 0.73
N GLU A 235 -25.23 -23.58 0.49
CA GLU A 235 -24.39 -23.39 -0.72
C GLU A 235 -23.29 -24.47 -0.82
N GLY A 236 -22.86 -25.06 0.31
CA GLY A 236 -21.79 -26.06 0.37
C GLY A 236 -22.15 -27.46 -0.12
N ASN A 237 -23.43 -27.82 -0.22
CA ASN A 237 -23.87 -29.17 -0.61
C ASN A 237 -24.21 -29.31 -2.10
N ARG A 238 -23.89 -28.31 -2.93
CA ARG A 238 -24.23 -28.30 -4.36
C ARG A 238 -23.57 -29.44 -5.16
N TYR A 239 -22.52 -30.08 -4.63
CA TYR A 239 -21.71 -31.07 -5.34
C TYR A 239 -21.84 -32.51 -4.83
N ILE A 240 -22.60 -32.76 -3.75
CA ILE A 240 -22.82 -34.13 -3.26
C ILE A 240 -23.87 -34.79 -4.17
N LYS A 241 -23.49 -35.85 -4.87
CA LYS A 241 -24.42 -36.62 -5.72
C LYS A 241 -24.85 -37.86 -4.94
N ASN A 242 -26.10 -38.29 -5.15
CA ASN A 242 -26.71 -39.46 -4.50
C ASN A 242 -26.00 -40.81 -4.75
N ARG A 243 -24.85 -40.82 -5.43
CA ARG A 243 -24.00 -42.01 -5.59
C ARG A 243 -22.92 -42.12 -4.50
N ASP A 244 -22.76 -41.09 -3.68
CA ASP A 244 -21.76 -40.99 -2.62
C ASP A 244 -22.33 -41.25 -1.21
N LEU A 245 -23.59 -41.69 -1.13
CA LEU A 245 -24.32 -42.01 0.11
C LEU A 245 -24.73 -43.48 0.16
#